data_AF-A0AAD2FJD0-F1
#
_entry.id   AF-A0AAD2FJD0-F1
#
_cell.length_a   1.000
_cell.length_b   1.000
_cell.length_c   1.000
_cell.angle_alpha   90.00
_cell.angle_beta   90.00
_cell.angle_gamma   90.00
#
_symmetry.space_group_name_H-M   'P 1'
#
loop_
_entity.id
_entity.type
_entity.pdbx_description
1 polymer ?
#
loop_
_entity_poly.entity_id
_entity_poly.type
_entity_poly.pdbx_seq_one_letter_code
_entity_poly.pdbx_strand_id
1 'polypeptide(L)'
;MSTILVFNAALRGYGAPKRETTYGISTHDSEPESAPSDGEENTDSSQHEGSAALLNSSSKYTNKSSASASSASAPSAPSSPSSPSPSQLNRDSATSLNSSEYADASSTSSHDHANNQSQYSNTTSHSADHTETSPIHASNQNLSANNIYYSNGTRAVVNHWYGWQPDIKTAMDCTWVECLKVNHTCKTCRDSPTDMAVPFVDPGEDWVPDVTMLRRMFLDGHDSNGNPWPPPLPKELCDVVNSSENTRRLLDEAKIVGAPISRTPETKNNKLLCFIYTMERKHNTSIRAMRETWAPGCDGFLAFSTKSDPRIPAISVPHRGKEKYGNMWQKIRSMFQFVGKHYLSEFDWFYMGGDDLVVYPQNLKNYLGTINSSEPHYLGRRFKGKKVGFNTGGAGYALSRPALQCLLANLEEQVCGPWKMTSQEDVMTAICLERACNITYEDTRDDQMRERFHHWMPDFEYFYKGGKFWYYNFIKEWGILLGNQSCSSETVNFHYIKNPTMARYLYHYVQDVQGCNRTI
;
A
#
# COMPACT_ATOMS: atom_id res chain seq x y z
N MET A 1 -13.90 70.09 9.41
CA MET A 1 -12.63 69.79 10.11
C MET A 1 -12.16 68.42 9.59
N SER A 2 -11.64 68.26 8.36
CA SER A 2 -10.39 68.81 7.77
C SER A 2 -9.17 68.22 8.51
N THR A 3 -8.17 67.51 7.96
CA THR A 3 -7.68 67.37 6.58
C THR A 3 -6.67 66.19 6.51
N ILE A 4 -6.48 65.69 5.29
CA ILE A 4 -5.41 64.85 4.71
C ILE A 4 -3.98 65.40 4.93
N LEU A 5 -2.93 64.57 4.88
CA LEU A 5 -1.58 64.77 4.26
C LEU A 5 -0.63 63.68 4.82
N VAL A 6 -0.24 62.60 4.13
CA VAL A 6 0.71 62.46 2.99
C VAL A 6 2.01 63.25 3.17
N PHE A 7 3.15 62.56 3.32
CA PHE A 7 4.34 62.73 2.46
C PHE A 7 5.38 61.58 2.61
N ASN A 8 5.86 61.12 1.45
CA ASN A 8 6.91 60.14 1.20
C ASN A 8 8.33 60.75 1.34
N ALA A 9 9.33 59.94 1.70
CA ALA A 9 10.71 59.88 1.15
C ALA A 9 11.57 58.94 2.03
N ALA A 10 12.00 57.75 1.59
CA ALA A 10 13.12 57.44 0.67
C ALA A 10 14.53 57.36 1.34
N LEU A 11 14.99 56.10 1.45
CA LEU A 11 16.32 55.56 1.11
C LEU A 11 17.58 55.74 2.00
N ARG A 12 18.11 54.54 2.35
CA ARG A 12 19.52 54.08 2.42
C ARG A 12 20.39 54.41 3.64
N GLY A 13 20.93 53.34 4.24
CA GLY A 13 22.33 53.34 4.70
C GLY A 13 22.69 52.45 5.90
N TYR A 14 23.24 51.26 5.61
CA TYR A 14 24.32 50.56 6.34
C TYR A 14 24.20 50.22 7.85
N GLY A 15 23.98 48.92 8.13
CA GLY A 15 25.04 48.00 8.59
C GLY A 15 25.50 47.97 10.06
N ALA A 16 25.02 46.95 10.81
CA ALA A 16 25.70 46.09 11.82
C ALA A 16 26.30 46.72 13.11
N PRO A 17 26.36 46.04 14.29
CA PRO A 17 26.76 44.63 14.46
C PRO A 17 26.09 43.79 15.58
N LYS A 18 26.50 42.50 15.58
CA LYS A 18 26.31 41.35 16.49
C LYS A 18 26.05 41.62 17.98
N ARG A 19 25.27 40.72 18.62
CA ARG A 19 25.65 40.06 19.91
C ARG A 19 24.82 38.81 20.24
N GLU A 20 25.54 37.84 20.79
CA GLU A 20 25.12 36.59 21.41
C GLU A 20 24.33 36.80 22.71
N THR A 21 23.49 35.84 23.09
CA THR A 21 23.33 35.44 24.50
C THR A 21 22.99 33.95 24.65
N THR A 22 23.84 33.31 25.44
CA THR A 22 23.81 31.99 26.11
C THR A 22 22.53 31.68 26.89
N TYR A 23 22.17 30.39 26.97
CA TYR A 23 21.40 29.84 28.09
C TYR A 23 22.07 28.58 28.66
N GLY A 24 22.21 28.57 29.99
CA GLY A 24 22.97 27.60 30.77
C GLY A 24 22.25 26.28 31.05
N ILE A 25 23.07 25.29 31.42
CA ILE A 25 22.70 23.92 31.76
C ILE A 25 22.51 23.82 33.28
N SER A 26 21.44 23.15 33.71
CA SER A 26 21.34 22.49 35.02
C SER A 26 20.79 21.09 34.81
N THR A 27 21.46 20.11 35.42
CA THR A 27 21.29 18.67 35.29
C THR A 27 20.26 18.12 36.28
N HIS A 28 19.34 17.28 35.82
CA HIS A 28 18.82 16.15 36.60
C HIS A 28 18.26 15.04 35.68
N ASP A 29 18.40 13.82 36.17
CA ASP A 29 18.35 12.53 35.49
C ASP A 29 17.04 12.22 34.73
N SER A 30 17.16 11.62 33.55
CA SER A 30 16.06 11.24 32.66
C SER A 30 16.03 9.73 32.42
N GLU A 31 14.92 9.10 32.79
CA GLU A 31 14.46 7.83 32.20
C GLU A 31 14.03 8.08 30.73
N PRO A 32 14.22 7.14 29.78
CA PRO A 32 13.85 7.40 28.40
C PRO A 32 12.38 7.06 28.12
N GLU A 33 11.59 8.12 27.94
CA GLU A 33 10.24 8.13 27.35
C GLU A 33 10.23 7.70 25.88
N SER A 34 9.05 7.18 25.49
CA SER A 34 8.60 6.81 24.16
C SER A 34 8.64 7.94 23.11
N ALA A 35 8.74 7.57 21.83
CA ALA A 35 8.66 8.48 20.69
C ALA A 35 7.38 9.34 20.71
N PRO A 36 7.44 10.65 20.38
CA PRO A 36 6.30 11.54 20.47
C PRO A 36 5.25 11.25 19.41
N SER A 37 4.00 11.30 19.84
CA SER A 37 2.78 11.29 19.04
C SER A 37 2.46 12.71 18.56
N ASP A 38 2.38 12.92 17.26
CA ASP A 38 1.75 14.14 16.73
C ASP A 38 0.23 13.97 16.76
N GLY A 39 -0.43 14.81 17.56
CA GLY A 39 -1.87 14.93 17.63
C GLY A 39 -2.38 15.78 16.47
N GLU A 40 -3.38 15.27 15.74
CA GLU A 40 -4.21 16.09 14.86
C GLU A 40 -5.40 16.64 15.63
N GLU A 41 -5.58 17.94 15.48
CA GLU A 41 -6.53 18.83 16.11
C GLU A 41 -7.92 18.65 15.48
N ASN A 42 -8.90 18.19 16.28
CA ASN A 42 -10.30 18.21 15.90
C ASN A 42 -10.83 19.64 16.00
N THR A 43 -11.21 20.24 14.87
CA THR A 43 -12.11 21.39 14.86
C THR A 43 -13.42 20.98 14.20
N ASP A 44 -14.45 20.81 15.03
CA ASP A 44 -15.84 20.71 14.63
C ASP A 44 -16.53 22.01 15.07
N SER A 45 -16.99 22.80 14.10
CA SER A 45 -18.00 23.82 14.36
C SER A 45 -18.84 24.03 13.10
N SER A 46 -20.11 23.63 13.17
CA SER A 46 -21.20 24.54 12.79
C SER A 46 -22.52 24.01 13.35
N GLN A 47 -23.15 24.90 14.11
CA GLN A 47 -24.51 24.80 14.63
C GLN A 47 -25.51 25.02 13.50
N HIS A 48 -26.64 24.32 13.53
CA HIS A 48 -27.92 24.92 13.18
C HIS A 48 -29.04 24.35 14.06
N GLU A 49 -29.82 25.28 14.60
CA GLU A 49 -30.95 25.11 15.51
C GLU A 49 -32.18 24.48 14.83
N GLY A 50 -33.02 23.82 15.63
CA GLY A 50 -34.36 23.38 15.22
C GLY A 50 -35.08 22.54 16.28
N SER A 51 -35.92 23.21 17.09
CA SER A 51 -36.82 22.71 18.14
C SER A 51 -37.57 21.38 17.88
N ALA A 52 -37.73 20.54 18.93
CA ALA A 52 -39.00 20.38 19.67
C ALA A 52 -39.10 19.07 20.50
N ALA A 53 -39.55 19.25 21.76
CA ALA A 53 -40.44 18.40 22.56
C ALA A 53 -40.03 16.98 23.05
N LEU A 54 -39.74 16.94 24.37
CA LEU A 54 -40.38 16.13 25.43
C LEU A 54 -40.65 14.62 25.17
N LEU A 55 -40.06 13.75 26.00
CA LEU A 55 -40.79 13.03 27.06
C LEU A 55 -39.83 12.26 28.01
N ASN A 56 -40.19 12.35 29.30
CA ASN A 56 -39.66 11.67 30.48
C ASN A 56 -39.52 10.15 30.32
N SER A 57 -38.50 9.55 30.95
CA SER A 57 -38.71 8.88 32.24
C SER A 57 -37.41 8.36 32.87
N SER A 58 -37.33 8.63 34.16
CA SER A 58 -36.31 8.28 35.13
C SER A 58 -36.29 6.78 35.45
N SER A 59 -35.12 6.24 35.77
CA SER A 59 -34.96 5.51 37.05
C SER A 59 -33.50 5.45 37.47
N LYS A 60 -33.27 6.07 38.63
CA LYS A 60 -32.09 5.96 39.47
C LYS A 60 -32.07 4.57 40.11
N TYR A 61 -30.90 3.97 40.31
CA TYR A 61 -30.57 3.38 41.61
C TYR A 61 -29.06 3.48 41.86
N THR A 62 -28.78 3.87 43.09
CA THR A 62 -27.50 4.31 43.63
C THR A 62 -26.85 3.25 44.51
N ASN A 63 -25.51 3.25 44.49
CA ASN A 63 -24.61 3.30 45.65
C ASN A 63 -24.12 2.05 46.41
N LYS A 64 -22.84 2.23 46.81
CA LYS A 64 -22.05 1.73 47.97
C LYS A 64 -21.29 0.41 47.76
N SER A 65 -19.94 0.46 47.68
CA SER A 65 -18.92 0.58 48.75
C SER A 65 -18.91 -0.68 49.64
N SER A 66 -17.82 -1.35 50.00
CA SER A 66 -16.47 -0.91 50.39
C SER A 66 -15.65 -2.15 50.84
N ALA A 67 -14.30 -2.05 50.77
CA ALA A 67 -13.29 -2.68 51.66
C ALA A 67 -13.20 -4.23 51.70
N SER A 68 -12.08 -4.92 51.94
CA SER A 68 -10.66 -4.64 52.24
C SER A 68 -9.93 -5.99 52.39
N ALA A 69 -8.61 -6.01 52.15
CA ALA A 69 -7.59 -6.92 52.74
C ALA A 69 -7.68 -8.43 52.40
N SER A 70 -6.64 -9.25 52.29
CA SER A 70 -5.19 -9.15 52.48
C SER A 70 -4.55 -10.48 52.01
N SER A 71 -3.26 -10.41 51.63
CA SER A 71 -2.20 -11.42 51.83
C SER A 71 -2.40 -12.89 51.41
N ALA A 72 -1.53 -13.40 50.53
CA ALA A 72 -0.32 -14.15 50.91
C ALA A 72 0.13 -15.18 49.86
N SER A 73 1.45 -15.17 49.62
CA SER A 73 2.36 -16.30 49.37
C SER A 73 2.23 -17.18 48.10
N ALA A 74 3.31 -17.09 47.31
CA ALA A 74 3.79 -18.06 46.33
C ALA A 74 4.35 -19.34 46.97
N PRO A 75 4.60 -20.39 46.15
CA PRO A 75 5.93 -21.01 46.20
C PRO A 75 6.56 -21.28 44.82
N SER A 76 7.85 -20.94 44.76
CA SER A 76 9.02 -21.59 44.14
C SER A 76 8.85 -22.76 43.14
N ALA A 77 9.50 -22.58 41.99
CA ALA A 77 9.92 -23.63 41.05
C ALA A 77 11.42 -24.02 41.26
N PRO A 78 11.84 -25.25 40.94
CA PRO A 78 13.25 -25.61 40.89
C PRO A 78 13.81 -25.76 39.45
N SER A 79 15.00 -25.18 39.28
CA SER A 79 16.21 -25.64 38.58
C SER A 79 16.14 -26.42 37.26
N SER A 80 16.91 -25.87 36.30
CA SER A 80 17.41 -26.40 35.02
C SER A 80 18.05 -27.80 35.06
N PRO A 81 18.30 -28.39 33.87
CA PRO A 81 19.71 -28.64 33.54
C PRO A 81 20.13 -28.23 32.12
N SER A 82 21.43 -27.99 32.05
CA SER A 82 22.35 -27.70 30.96
C SER A 82 22.24 -28.55 29.69
N SER A 83 22.46 -27.91 28.53
CA SER A 83 22.94 -28.54 27.29
C SER A 83 24.32 -27.96 26.93
N PRO A 84 25.25 -28.74 26.34
CA PRO A 84 26.52 -28.24 25.85
C PRO A 84 26.43 -27.79 24.38
N SER A 85 27.13 -26.70 24.05
CA SER A 85 27.48 -26.35 22.66
C SER A 85 28.54 -27.32 22.11
N PRO A 86 28.70 -27.35 20.77
CA PRO A 86 30.06 -27.13 20.29
C PRO A 86 30.17 -26.15 19.11
N SER A 87 31.37 -25.59 19.08
CA SER A 87 31.98 -24.64 18.17
C SER A 87 32.24 -25.14 16.75
N GLN A 88 32.42 -24.16 15.88
CA GLN A 88 33.00 -24.22 14.53
C GLN A 88 34.25 -25.11 14.39
N LEU A 89 34.43 -25.69 13.19
CA LEU A 89 35.74 -25.94 12.57
C LEU A 89 35.63 -25.91 11.03
N ASN A 90 36.74 -25.48 10.44
CA ASN A 90 36.99 -25.05 9.06
C ASN A 90 37.36 -26.20 8.10
N ARG A 91 37.19 -25.92 6.78
CA ARG A 91 38.05 -26.28 5.61
C ARG A 91 38.38 -27.75 5.30
N ASP A 92 38.05 -28.24 4.09
CA ASP A 92 38.86 -28.15 2.84
C ASP A 92 38.37 -29.14 1.74
N SER A 93 38.45 -28.65 0.51
CA SER A 93 38.58 -29.26 -0.83
C SER A 93 38.71 -30.79 -1.02
N ALA A 94 37.99 -31.35 -2.03
CA ALA A 94 38.57 -31.83 -3.31
C ALA A 94 37.77 -32.97 -4.02
N THR A 95 37.49 -32.74 -5.31
CA THR A 95 37.58 -33.67 -6.46
C THR A 95 36.80 -35.00 -6.56
N SER A 96 35.88 -35.01 -7.54
CA SER A 96 35.90 -35.83 -8.78
C SER A 96 35.06 -37.12 -8.90
N LEU A 97 34.60 -37.28 -10.16
CA LEU A 97 34.14 -38.47 -10.88
C LEU A 97 32.69 -38.90 -10.65
N ASN A 98 31.92 -39.40 -11.62
CA ASN A 98 31.83 -39.35 -13.09
C ASN A 98 30.57 -40.18 -13.46
N SER A 99 30.23 -40.25 -14.74
CA SER A 99 29.37 -41.26 -15.41
C SER A 99 27.85 -40.93 -15.41
N SER A 100 27.30 -40.44 -16.53
CA SER A 100 26.90 -41.15 -17.78
C SER A 100 25.46 -41.69 -17.64
N GLU A 101 24.58 -41.81 -18.62
CA GLU A 101 24.44 -41.55 -20.06
C GLU A 101 22.99 -41.98 -20.39
N TYR A 102 22.48 -41.57 -21.56
CA TYR A 102 21.36 -42.09 -22.39
C TYR A 102 20.57 -40.88 -22.93
N ALA A 103 20.93 -40.32 -24.10
CA ALA A 103 20.73 -40.81 -25.48
C ALA A 103 19.24 -41.03 -25.80
N ASP A 104 18.57 -40.12 -26.51
CA ASP A 104 18.56 -39.87 -27.97
C ASP A 104 17.36 -40.58 -28.62
N ALA A 105 16.50 -39.81 -29.31
CA ALA A 105 15.76 -40.24 -30.51
C ALA A 105 15.00 -39.07 -31.12
N SER A 106 15.47 -38.72 -32.30
CA SER A 106 14.89 -37.83 -33.31
C SER A 106 13.76 -38.51 -34.09
N SER A 107 12.82 -37.72 -34.62
CA SER A 107 12.14 -38.05 -35.88
C SER A 107 11.57 -36.80 -36.56
N THR A 108 11.90 -36.70 -37.84
CA THR A 108 11.64 -35.69 -38.86
C THR A 108 10.25 -35.76 -39.52
N SER A 109 10.00 -34.80 -40.42
CA SER A 109 9.00 -34.70 -41.52
C SER A 109 7.80 -33.80 -41.22
N SER A 110 7.19 -33.04 -42.15
CA SER A 110 7.53 -32.28 -43.37
C SER A 110 6.17 -31.87 -43.99
N HIS A 111 6.12 -30.77 -44.76
CA HIS A 111 5.02 -30.35 -45.68
C HIS A 111 3.73 -29.79 -45.03
N ASP A 112 3.00 -28.80 -45.57
CA ASP A 112 3.10 -27.97 -46.78
C ASP A 112 2.17 -26.74 -46.65
N HIS A 113 2.38 -25.77 -47.54
CA HIS A 113 1.59 -24.58 -47.82
C HIS A 113 0.09 -24.83 -48.13
N ALA A 114 -0.79 -23.85 -47.83
CA ALA A 114 -1.59 -23.14 -48.84
C ALA A 114 -2.55 -22.07 -48.27
N ASN A 115 -2.61 -20.97 -49.02
CA ASN A 115 -3.57 -19.85 -49.00
C ASN A 115 -5.05 -20.27 -48.99
N ASN A 116 -5.92 -19.39 -48.46
CA ASN A 116 -7.05 -18.91 -49.27
C ASN A 116 -7.59 -17.53 -48.83
N GLN A 117 -7.64 -16.61 -49.81
CA GLN A 117 -8.41 -15.37 -49.82
C GLN A 117 -9.70 -15.60 -50.62
N SER A 118 -10.81 -14.98 -50.21
CA SER A 118 -11.90 -14.46 -51.08
C SER A 118 -12.93 -13.77 -50.18
N GLN A 119 -13.13 -12.45 -50.16
CA GLN A 119 -13.73 -11.53 -51.15
C GLN A 119 -15.27 -11.58 -51.32
N TYR A 120 -15.85 -10.36 -51.34
CA TYR A 120 -17.13 -9.88 -51.91
C TYR A 120 -18.44 -10.17 -51.11
N SER A 121 -19.47 -9.30 -51.04
CA SER A 121 -19.82 -8.00 -51.65
C SER A 121 -21.06 -7.36 -50.98
N ASN A 122 -21.09 -6.03 -50.92
CA ASN A 122 -22.17 -5.01 -50.98
C ASN A 122 -23.67 -5.41 -51.06
N THR A 123 -24.56 -4.64 -50.41
CA THR A 123 -25.37 -3.55 -51.04
C THR A 123 -26.39 -2.85 -50.08
N THR A 124 -26.39 -1.50 -50.10
CA THR A 124 -27.49 -0.45 -50.08
C THR A 124 -28.90 -0.76 -49.50
N SER A 125 -29.75 0.15 -49.01
CA SER A 125 -29.81 1.58 -48.59
C SER A 125 -31.33 1.90 -48.40
N HIS A 126 -31.77 2.69 -47.41
CA HIS A 126 -32.84 3.71 -47.55
C HIS A 126 -33.19 4.47 -46.23
N SER A 127 -33.34 5.78 -46.41
CA SER A 127 -33.82 6.93 -45.58
C SER A 127 -35.29 6.77 -45.10
N ALA A 128 -35.91 7.45 -44.13
CA ALA A 128 -35.64 8.40 -43.02
C ALA A 128 -36.95 8.49 -42.20
N ASP A 129 -36.93 8.87 -40.91
CA ASP A 129 -37.72 10.01 -40.37
C ASP A 129 -37.42 10.27 -38.88
N HIS A 130 -37.57 11.53 -38.47
CA HIS A 130 -37.26 12.07 -37.14
C HIS A 130 -38.35 11.81 -36.08
N THR A 131 -37.95 11.65 -34.81
CA THR A 131 -38.62 12.28 -33.65
C THR A 131 -37.73 12.18 -32.40
N GLU A 132 -37.49 13.33 -31.76
CA GLU A 132 -36.80 13.47 -30.47
C GLU A 132 -37.60 12.84 -29.32
N THR A 133 -36.94 12.08 -28.44
CA THR A 133 -37.17 12.08 -26.98
C THR A 133 -35.99 11.38 -26.27
N SER A 134 -35.66 11.87 -25.08
CA SER A 134 -34.46 11.67 -24.25
C SER A 134 -34.01 10.21 -23.98
N PRO A 135 -32.70 9.95 -23.74
CA PRO A 135 -32.19 8.59 -23.64
C PRO A 135 -32.28 8.02 -22.21
N ILE A 136 -33.16 7.03 -22.03
CA ILE A 136 -32.96 5.92 -21.08
C ILE A 136 -33.08 4.64 -21.91
N HIS A 137 -32.14 3.71 -21.67
CA HIS A 137 -31.96 2.39 -22.30
C HIS A 137 -30.92 2.29 -23.43
N ALA A 138 -29.65 2.16 -23.06
CA ALA A 138 -28.74 1.30 -23.79
C ALA A 138 -28.87 -0.13 -23.23
N SER A 139 -29.71 -0.93 -23.87
CA SER A 139 -29.64 -2.39 -23.77
C SER A 139 -28.59 -2.86 -24.77
N ASN A 140 -27.43 -3.29 -24.28
CA ASN A 140 -26.51 -4.11 -25.05
C ASN A 140 -26.51 -5.52 -24.46
N GLN A 141 -27.45 -6.31 -24.95
CA GLN A 141 -27.43 -7.76 -24.83
C GLN A 141 -26.28 -8.30 -25.69
N ASN A 142 -25.08 -8.31 -25.10
CA ASN A 142 -23.98 -9.25 -25.38
C ASN A 142 -22.92 -9.17 -24.25
N LEU A 143 -23.38 -9.06 -22.99
CA LEU A 143 -22.56 -9.18 -21.78
C LEU A 143 -22.47 -10.64 -21.27
N SER A 144 -22.81 -11.60 -22.13
CA SER A 144 -23.00 -13.01 -21.78
C SER A 144 -21.74 -13.84 -22.05
N ALA A 145 -20.83 -13.89 -21.07
CA ALA A 145 -19.96 -15.06 -20.76
C ALA A 145 -18.92 -14.78 -19.66
N ASN A 146 -18.48 -13.52 -19.47
CA ASN A 146 -17.26 -13.23 -18.68
C ASN A 146 -17.46 -12.52 -17.33
N ASN A 147 -18.71 -12.24 -16.92
CA ASN A 147 -19.02 -11.40 -15.75
C ASN A 147 -19.61 -12.16 -14.53
N ILE A 148 -19.22 -13.43 -14.33
CA ILE A 148 -19.57 -14.26 -13.15
C ILE A 148 -18.21 -14.74 -12.56
N TYR A 149 -17.88 -14.79 -11.26
CA TYR A 149 -18.29 -15.66 -10.13
C TYR A 149 -17.68 -15.08 -8.80
N TYR A 150 -18.22 -15.25 -7.58
CA TYR A 150 -18.25 -16.49 -6.78
C TYR A 150 -19.45 -16.63 -5.80
N SER A 151 -19.69 -17.90 -5.44
CA SER A 151 -20.72 -18.44 -4.56
C SER A 151 -20.28 -18.51 -3.09
N ASN A 152 -21.14 -18.02 -2.19
CA ASN A 152 -21.42 -18.71 -0.94
C ASN A 152 -22.89 -19.13 -0.96
N GLY A 153 -23.16 -20.33 -1.48
CA GLY A 153 -24.39 -21.05 -1.19
C GLY A 153 -25.70 -20.69 -1.92
N THR A 154 -25.89 -19.60 -2.66
CA THR A 154 -27.11 -19.48 -3.54
C THR A 154 -27.19 -18.31 -4.54
N ARG A 155 -26.29 -17.31 -4.53
CA ARG A 155 -26.44 -16.13 -5.42
C ARG A 155 -25.12 -15.70 -6.05
N ALA A 156 -25.07 -15.63 -7.37
CA ALA A 156 -24.00 -14.98 -8.10
C ALA A 156 -24.22 -13.47 -8.07
N VAL A 157 -23.23 -12.71 -7.60
CA VAL A 157 -23.25 -11.24 -7.63
C VAL A 157 -22.33 -10.78 -8.75
N VAL A 158 -22.90 -10.11 -9.75
CA VAL A 158 -22.13 -9.49 -10.84
C VAL A 158 -21.54 -8.19 -10.31
N ASN A 159 -20.23 -7.97 -10.45
CA ASN A 159 -19.68 -6.64 -10.24
C ASN A 159 -20.03 -5.76 -11.45
N HIS A 160 -21.07 -4.94 -11.32
CA HIS A 160 -21.52 -4.02 -12.37
C HIS A 160 -20.48 -2.93 -12.70
N TRP A 161 -19.42 -2.81 -11.91
CA TRP A 161 -18.33 -1.85 -12.09
C TRP A 161 -17.10 -2.46 -12.80
N TYR A 162 -17.18 -3.71 -13.28
CA TYR A 162 -16.13 -4.24 -14.14
C TYR A 162 -15.97 -3.36 -15.39
N GLY A 163 -14.74 -2.96 -15.69
CA GLY A 163 -14.44 -2.04 -16.77
C GLY A 163 -14.87 -0.60 -16.49
N TRP A 164 -15.53 -0.28 -15.37
CA TRP A 164 -15.93 1.10 -15.09
C TRP A 164 -14.72 1.97 -14.74
N GLN A 165 -14.73 3.22 -15.21
CA GLN A 165 -13.81 4.29 -14.82
C GLN A 165 -14.61 5.55 -14.45
N PRO A 166 -14.16 6.35 -13.45
CA PRO A 166 -14.80 7.62 -13.12
C PRO A 166 -14.74 8.62 -14.28
N ASP A 167 -15.90 9.21 -14.61
CA ASP A 167 -15.97 10.38 -15.48
C ASP A 167 -15.41 11.60 -14.75
N ILE A 168 -14.34 12.18 -15.28
CA ILE A 168 -13.73 13.39 -14.72
C ILE A 168 -14.60 14.58 -15.11
N LYS A 169 -15.58 14.91 -14.27
CA LYS A 169 -16.51 16.03 -14.49
C LYS A 169 -15.94 17.37 -14.07
N THR A 170 -15.02 17.37 -13.12
CA THR A 170 -14.37 18.58 -12.61
C THR A 170 -13.06 18.79 -13.36
N ALA A 171 -12.97 19.84 -14.17
CA ALA A 171 -11.67 20.27 -14.69
C ALA A 171 -10.81 20.75 -13.51
N MET A 172 -9.53 20.40 -13.50
CA MET A 172 -8.59 20.99 -12.55
C MET A 172 -8.42 22.48 -12.88
N ASP A 173 -8.45 23.33 -11.86
CA ASP A 173 -8.19 24.77 -11.99
C ASP A 173 -6.69 25.10 -11.91
N CYS A 174 -5.85 24.08 -11.77
CA CYS A 174 -4.40 24.18 -11.79
C CYS A 174 -3.75 22.90 -12.37
N THR A 175 -2.44 22.94 -12.59
CA THR A 175 -1.65 21.81 -13.10
C THR A 175 -1.44 20.75 -12.02
N TRP A 176 -1.10 19.51 -12.41
CA TRP A 176 -0.68 18.47 -11.46
C TRP A 176 0.54 18.91 -10.62
N VAL A 177 1.47 19.65 -11.23
CA VAL A 177 2.66 20.17 -10.54
C VAL A 177 2.28 21.17 -9.45
N GLU A 178 1.25 21.98 -9.64
CA GLU A 178 0.75 22.89 -8.61
C GLU A 178 0.09 22.12 -7.46
N CYS A 179 -0.66 21.05 -7.76
CA CYS A 179 -1.26 20.16 -6.76
C CYS A 179 -0.24 19.36 -5.91
N LEU A 180 1.03 19.31 -6.31
CA LEU A 180 2.10 18.73 -5.50
C LEU A 180 2.58 19.65 -4.38
N LYS A 181 2.37 20.97 -4.51
CA LYS A 181 2.89 21.93 -3.53
C LYS A 181 2.05 21.87 -2.25
N VAL A 182 2.71 21.73 -1.11
CA VAL A 182 2.06 21.63 0.21
C VAL A 182 1.12 22.81 0.49
N ASN A 183 1.46 24.02 0.01
CA ASN A 183 0.68 25.25 0.20
C ASN A 183 0.24 25.84 -1.15
N HIS A 184 -0.50 25.09 -1.97
CA HIS A 184 -1.09 25.61 -3.20
C HIS A 184 -2.43 26.30 -2.95
N THR A 185 -2.81 27.22 -3.85
CA THR A 185 -4.11 27.92 -3.82
C THR A 185 -5.17 27.30 -4.72
N CYS A 186 -4.88 26.16 -5.37
CA CYS A 186 -5.84 25.47 -6.25
C CYS A 186 -7.14 25.15 -5.51
N LYS A 187 -8.29 25.48 -6.11
CA LYS A 187 -9.62 25.17 -5.56
C LYS A 187 -10.06 23.76 -5.92
N THR A 188 -9.52 23.20 -6.99
CA THR A 188 -9.87 21.88 -7.54
C THR A 188 -8.61 21.14 -8.00
N CYS A 189 -7.98 20.42 -7.07
CA CYS A 189 -7.07 19.35 -7.45
C CYS A 189 -7.87 18.08 -7.80
N ARG A 190 -7.32 17.28 -8.72
CA ARG A 190 -7.86 15.95 -9.02
C ARG A 190 -7.94 15.14 -7.73
N ASP A 191 -8.91 14.22 -7.68
CA ASP A 191 -9.27 13.39 -6.52
C ASP A 191 -10.31 14.02 -5.59
N SER A 192 -11.12 14.96 -6.10
CA SER A 192 -12.34 15.40 -5.42
C SER A 192 -13.35 14.24 -5.31
N PRO A 193 -14.16 14.14 -4.23
CA PRO A 193 -15.24 13.16 -4.16
C PRO A 193 -16.21 13.25 -5.35
N THR A 194 -16.37 14.45 -5.93
CA THR A 194 -17.23 14.69 -7.10
C THR A 194 -16.74 13.98 -8.36
N ASP A 195 -15.45 13.67 -8.46
CA ASP A 195 -14.89 12.94 -9.61
C ASP A 195 -15.33 11.46 -9.61
N MET A 196 -15.74 10.93 -8.46
CA MET A 196 -16.28 9.57 -8.31
C MET A 196 -17.82 9.58 -8.24
N ALA A 197 -18.50 10.69 -8.56
CA ALA A 197 -19.93 10.92 -8.32
C ALA A 197 -20.89 10.12 -9.21
N VAL A 198 -20.69 8.82 -9.28
CA VAL A 198 -21.69 7.83 -9.66
C VAL A 198 -22.32 7.32 -8.36
N PRO A 199 -23.66 7.13 -8.30
CA PRO A 199 -24.34 6.69 -7.09
C PRO A 199 -23.66 5.45 -6.48
N PHE A 200 -23.37 5.54 -5.19
CA PHE A 200 -22.87 4.41 -4.42
C PHE A 200 -23.93 3.30 -4.41
N VAL A 201 -23.51 2.08 -4.73
CA VAL A 201 -24.32 0.88 -4.58
C VAL A 201 -23.71 0.09 -3.44
N ASP A 202 -24.46 -0.05 -2.34
CA ASP A 202 -24.09 -0.94 -1.25
C ASP A 202 -24.07 -2.38 -1.78
N PRO A 203 -22.92 -3.05 -1.81
CA PRO A 203 -22.84 -4.41 -2.33
C PRO A 203 -23.42 -5.46 -1.36
N GLY A 204 -23.81 -5.05 -0.14
CA GLY A 204 -24.35 -5.91 0.90
C GLY A 204 -23.28 -6.52 1.81
N GLU A 205 -23.71 -7.02 2.97
CA GLU A 205 -22.81 -7.49 4.04
C GLU A 205 -22.00 -8.75 3.66
N ASP A 206 -22.55 -9.61 2.80
CA ASP A 206 -21.91 -10.86 2.36
C ASP A 206 -21.04 -10.71 1.10
N TRP A 207 -20.83 -9.48 0.63
CA TRP A 207 -20.07 -9.25 -0.59
C TRP A 207 -18.59 -9.60 -0.42
N VAL A 208 -18.07 -10.38 -1.36
CA VAL A 208 -16.66 -10.75 -1.47
C VAL A 208 -16.12 -10.09 -2.74
N PRO A 209 -15.15 -9.16 -2.65
CA PRO A 209 -14.65 -8.43 -3.81
C PRO A 209 -13.89 -9.32 -4.78
N ASP A 210 -14.07 -9.08 -6.08
CA ASP A 210 -13.21 -9.69 -7.09
C ASP A 210 -11.85 -8.99 -7.12
N VAL A 211 -10.88 -9.59 -6.44
CA VAL A 211 -9.53 -9.02 -6.31
C VAL A 211 -8.76 -8.97 -7.64
N THR A 212 -9.18 -9.75 -8.65
CA THR A 212 -8.51 -9.81 -9.96
C THR A 212 -9.02 -8.75 -10.94
N MET A 213 -10.04 -7.99 -10.57
CA MET A 213 -10.71 -7.01 -11.44
C MET A 213 -9.72 -6.03 -12.08
N LEU A 214 -8.87 -5.38 -11.27
CA LEU A 214 -7.94 -4.37 -11.76
C LEU A 214 -6.90 -4.96 -12.72
N ARG A 215 -6.43 -6.18 -12.43
CA ARG A 215 -5.49 -6.92 -13.27
C ARG A 215 -6.11 -7.23 -14.64
N ARG A 216 -7.35 -7.70 -14.68
CA ARG A 216 -8.05 -7.97 -15.94
C ARG A 216 -8.33 -6.70 -16.73
N MET A 217 -8.80 -5.63 -16.10
CA MET A 217 -8.97 -4.33 -16.77
C MET A 217 -7.65 -3.84 -17.39
N PHE A 218 -6.52 -4.01 -16.70
CA PHE A 218 -5.20 -3.67 -17.26
C PHE A 218 -4.83 -4.51 -18.49
N LEU A 219 -5.18 -5.81 -18.49
CA LEU A 219 -4.93 -6.69 -19.63
C LEU A 219 -5.83 -6.34 -20.83
N ASP A 220 -7.08 -5.96 -20.58
CA ASP A 220 -8.00 -5.46 -21.60
C ASP A 220 -7.49 -4.14 -22.20
N GLY A 221 -6.81 -3.32 -21.40
CA GLY A 221 -6.19 -2.07 -21.83
C GLY A 221 -7.17 -0.93 -22.08
N HIS A 222 -8.46 -1.17 -21.84
CA HIS A 222 -9.51 -0.17 -21.95
C HIS A 222 -10.62 -0.39 -20.91
N ASP A 223 -11.36 0.68 -20.63
CA ASP A 223 -12.56 0.66 -19.80
C ASP A 223 -13.80 0.17 -20.60
N SER A 224 -14.97 0.13 -19.97
CA SER A 224 -16.23 -0.34 -20.56
C SER A 224 -16.77 0.59 -21.65
N ASN A 225 -16.26 1.82 -21.74
CA ASN A 225 -16.57 2.80 -22.76
C ASN A 225 -15.50 2.84 -23.88
N GLY A 226 -14.45 2.01 -23.79
CA GLY A 226 -13.35 1.97 -24.75
C GLY A 226 -12.24 3.00 -24.51
N ASN A 227 -12.27 3.74 -23.40
CA ASN A 227 -11.17 4.65 -23.04
C ASN A 227 -9.95 3.85 -22.57
N PRO A 228 -8.70 4.33 -22.78
CA PRO A 228 -7.51 3.63 -22.31
C PRO A 228 -7.51 3.40 -20.79
N TRP A 229 -7.15 2.19 -20.36
CA TRP A 229 -7.04 1.80 -18.96
C TRP A 229 -5.66 1.17 -18.67
N PRO A 230 -4.96 1.58 -17.60
CA PRO A 230 -5.25 2.71 -16.71
C PRO A 230 -5.26 4.05 -17.46
N PRO A 231 -5.88 5.11 -16.90
CA PRO A 231 -5.95 6.40 -17.55
C PRO A 231 -4.53 6.93 -17.77
N PRO A 232 -4.19 7.43 -18.98
CA PRO A 232 -2.87 7.96 -19.24
C PRO A 232 -2.53 9.08 -18.26
N LEU A 233 -1.37 8.98 -17.62
CA LEU A 233 -0.82 10.05 -16.79
C LEU A 233 -0.22 11.13 -17.71
N PRO A 234 -0.45 12.42 -17.45
CA PRO A 234 0.06 13.47 -18.32
C PRO A 234 1.57 13.70 -18.12
N LYS A 235 2.25 14.05 -19.21
CA LYS A 235 3.70 14.32 -19.23
C LYS A 235 4.15 15.39 -18.23
N GLU A 236 3.29 16.37 -17.91
CA GLU A 236 3.62 17.39 -16.91
C GLU A 236 3.94 16.82 -15.51
N LEU A 237 3.46 15.61 -15.20
CA LEU A 237 3.89 14.90 -13.98
C LEU A 237 5.38 14.60 -14.00
N CYS A 238 6.02 14.41 -15.16
CA CYS A 238 7.47 14.25 -15.28
C CYS A 238 8.24 15.56 -15.03
N ASP A 239 7.60 16.72 -15.24
CA ASP A 239 8.24 18.04 -15.30
C ASP A 239 8.35 18.72 -13.92
N VAL A 240 8.37 17.95 -12.83
CA VAL A 240 8.48 18.48 -11.46
C VAL A 240 9.91 18.97 -11.21
N VAL A 241 10.17 20.24 -11.54
CA VAL A 241 11.52 20.83 -11.43
C VAL A 241 11.83 21.39 -10.04
N ASN A 242 10.86 21.79 -9.21
CA ASN A 242 11.18 22.66 -8.06
C ASN A 242 10.74 22.22 -6.64
N SER A 243 9.90 21.20 -6.44
CA SER A 243 9.55 20.74 -5.07
C SER A 243 10.08 19.35 -4.72
N SER A 244 10.77 18.69 -5.65
CA SER A 244 11.22 17.30 -5.51
C SER A 244 12.57 17.03 -6.19
N GLU A 245 13.43 18.05 -6.35
CA GLU A 245 14.78 17.88 -6.92
C GLU A 245 15.53 16.73 -6.22
N ASN A 246 15.36 16.65 -4.90
CA ASN A 246 15.87 15.60 -4.03
C ASN A 246 15.34 14.20 -4.36
N THR A 247 14.02 14.07 -4.52
CA THR A 247 13.38 12.82 -4.94
C THR A 247 13.89 12.39 -6.31
N ARG A 248 13.87 13.29 -7.29
CA ARG A 248 14.36 13.01 -8.65
C ARG A 248 15.80 12.56 -8.63
N ARG A 249 16.65 13.27 -7.89
CA ARG A 249 18.07 12.98 -7.73
C ARG A 249 18.31 11.59 -7.16
N LEU A 250 17.57 11.17 -6.13
CA LEU A 250 17.67 9.79 -5.65
C LEU A 250 17.27 8.80 -6.73
N LEU A 251 16.12 8.99 -7.36
CA LEU A 251 15.59 8.06 -8.37
C LEU A 251 16.59 7.86 -9.51
N ASP A 252 17.23 8.94 -9.98
CA ASP A 252 18.24 8.93 -11.04
C ASP A 252 19.58 8.34 -10.54
N GLU A 253 20.13 8.84 -9.44
CA GLU A 253 21.47 8.42 -8.97
C GLU A 253 21.50 6.98 -8.43
N ALA A 254 20.43 6.52 -7.76
CA ALA A 254 20.28 5.12 -7.35
C ALA A 254 19.83 4.21 -8.51
N LYS A 255 19.53 4.80 -9.67
CA LYS A 255 19.08 4.11 -10.89
C LYS A 255 17.86 3.24 -10.63
N ILE A 256 16.86 3.80 -9.93
CA ILE A 256 15.63 3.08 -9.61
C ILE A 256 14.81 2.93 -10.89
N VAL A 257 14.51 1.68 -11.25
CA VAL A 257 13.75 1.32 -12.45
C VAL A 257 12.57 0.44 -12.05
N GLY A 258 11.39 0.76 -12.57
CA GLY A 258 10.22 -0.09 -12.46
C GLY A 258 10.25 -1.15 -13.55
N ALA A 259 10.18 -2.42 -13.15
CA ALA A 259 9.97 -3.49 -14.11
C ALA A 259 8.57 -3.36 -14.75
N PRO A 260 8.45 -3.58 -16.07
CA PRO A 260 7.21 -3.38 -16.80
C PRO A 260 6.16 -4.40 -16.36
N ILE A 261 4.91 -3.96 -16.21
CA ILE A 261 3.79 -4.85 -15.88
C ILE A 261 3.65 -5.90 -17.00
N SER A 262 3.94 -7.16 -16.65
CA SER A 262 3.78 -8.29 -17.58
C SER A 262 2.33 -8.36 -18.07
N ARG A 263 2.12 -8.59 -19.37
CA ARG A 263 0.80 -8.87 -19.95
C ARG A 263 0.51 -10.36 -20.10
N THR A 264 1.49 -11.21 -19.82
CA THR A 264 1.28 -12.65 -19.83
C THR A 264 0.77 -13.11 -18.47
N PRO A 265 -0.18 -14.07 -18.42
CA PRO A 265 -0.51 -14.76 -17.19
C PRO A 265 0.73 -15.41 -16.60
N GLU A 266 0.90 -15.34 -15.29
CA GLU A 266 2.02 -16.01 -14.64
C GLU A 266 1.94 -17.52 -14.76
N THR A 267 3.03 -18.13 -15.21
CA THR A 267 3.04 -19.54 -15.58
C THR A 267 3.44 -20.48 -14.44
N LYS A 268 3.98 -20.00 -13.29
CA LYS A 268 4.27 -20.80 -12.07
C LYS A 268 4.37 -19.95 -10.78
N ASN A 269 3.84 -20.48 -9.66
CA ASN A 269 4.12 -20.22 -8.23
C ASN A 269 4.62 -18.82 -7.79
N ASN A 270 4.10 -17.72 -8.33
CA ASN A 270 4.50 -16.37 -7.97
C ASN A 270 3.32 -15.36 -7.93
N LYS A 271 2.08 -15.87 -7.82
CA LYS A 271 0.88 -15.02 -7.82
C LYS A 271 0.84 -14.15 -6.57
N LEU A 272 0.76 -12.85 -6.77
CA LEU A 272 0.81 -11.84 -5.71
C LEU A 272 -0.56 -11.20 -5.45
N LEU A 273 -1.08 -11.35 -4.23
CA LEU A 273 -2.17 -10.54 -3.71
C LEU A 273 -1.60 -9.37 -2.90
N CYS A 274 -1.87 -8.16 -3.36
CA CYS A 274 -1.62 -6.94 -2.61
C CYS A 274 -2.90 -6.54 -1.87
N PHE A 275 -2.84 -6.34 -0.56
CA PHE A 275 -3.98 -5.81 0.18
C PHE A 275 -3.56 -4.73 1.15
N ILE A 276 -4.36 -3.66 1.24
CA ILE A 276 -3.99 -2.47 2.01
C ILE A 276 -5.01 -2.20 3.11
N TYR A 277 -4.61 -1.47 4.15
CA TYR A 277 -5.55 -0.86 5.11
C TYR A 277 -5.79 0.62 4.77
N THR A 278 -7.04 1.06 4.85
CA THR A 278 -7.45 2.43 4.52
C THR A 278 -8.78 2.83 5.20
N MET A 279 -9.34 3.98 4.84
CA MET A 279 -10.65 4.48 5.29
C MET A 279 -11.46 5.01 4.10
N GLU A 280 -12.78 5.17 4.26
CA GLU A 280 -13.67 5.69 3.20
C GLU A 280 -13.17 7.02 2.62
N ARG A 281 -12.69 7.93 3.47
CA ARG A 281 -12.17 9.25 3.06
C ARG A 281 -10.97 9.18 2.10
N LYS A 282 -10.37 8.02 1.92
CA LYS A 282 -9.21 7.77 1.06
C LYS A 282 -9.57 7.08 -0.26
N HIS A 283 -10.83 6.70 -0.43
CA HIS A 283 -11.35 6.04 -1.63
C HIS A 283 -11.12 6.83 -2.91
N ASN A 284 -11.54 8.09 -2.93
CA ASN A 284 -11.41 9.00 -4.07
C ASN A 284 -9.99 9.56 -4.26
N THR A 285 -9.10 9.40 -3.27
CA THR A 285 -7.73 9.94 -3.25
C THR A 285 -6.69 8.84 -3.37
N SER A 286 -6.14 8.35 -2.26
CA SER A 286 -5.07 7.34 -2.24
C SER A 286 -5.45 6.08 -3.03
N ILE A 287 -6.64 5.52 -2.78
CA ILE A 287 -7.05 4.24 -3.40
C ILE A 287 -7.33 4.41 -4.89
N ARG A 288 -7.90 5.55 -5.30
CA ARG A 288 -8.03 5.90 -6.71
C ARG A 288 -6.65 6.00 -7.38
N ALA A 289 -5.68 6.66 -6.75
CA ALA A 289 -4.33 6.74 -7.29
C ALA A 289 -3.69 5.36 -7.42
N MET A 290 -3.81 4.48 -6.42
CA MET A 290 -3.33 3.09 -6.50
C MET A 290 -3.98 2.33 -7.67
N ARG A 291 -5.32 2.43 -7.80
CA ARG A 291 -6.10 1.83 -8.89
C ARG A 291 -5.63 2.29 -10.27
N GLU A 292 -5.31 3.57 -10.42
CA GLU A 292 -4.85 4.18 -11.68
C GLU A 292 -3.34 3.97 -11.93
N THR A 293 -2.58 3.45 -10.96
CA THR A 293 -1.12 3.31 -11.04
C THR A 293 -0.66 1.87 -10.83
N TRP A 294 -0.21 1.52 -9.63
CA TRP A 294 0.53 0.30 -9.36
C TRP A 294 -0.35 -0.90 -9.02
N ALA A 295 -1.57 -0.72 -8.53
CA ALA A 295 -2.42 -1.83 -8.10
C ALA A 295 -2.67 -2.90 -9.19
N PRO A 296 -2.86 -2.55 -10.48
CA PRO A 296 -2.99 -3.53 -11.56
C PRO A 296 -1.70 -4.34 -11.86
N GLY A 297 -0.57 -3.94 -11.28
CA GLY A 297 0.67 -4.72 -11.32
C GLY A 297 0.64 -5.95 -10.41
N CYS A 298 -0.23 -5.98 -9.39
CA CYS A 298 -0.48 -7.17 -8.58
C CYS A 298 -1.41 -8.13 -9.34
N ASP A 299 -1.38 -9.43 -9.04
CA ASP A 299 -2.31 -10.40 -9.63
C ASP A 299 -3.70 -10.30 -8.97
N GLY A 300 -3.74 -9.86 -7.71
CA GLY A 300 -4.94 -9.43 -7.02
C GLY A 300 -4.69 -8.16 -6.20
N PHE A 301 -5.73 -7.32 -6.05
CA PHE A 301 -5.70 -6.12 -5.22
C PHE A 301 -6.97 -5.97 -4.37
N LEU A 302 -6.82 -5.61 -3.09
CA LEU A 302 -7.93 -5.40 -2.16
C LEU A 302 -7.65 -4.28 -1.15
N ALA A 303 -8.60 -3.36 -0.98
CA ALA A 303 -8.51 -2.29 0.02
C ALA A 303 -9.43 -2.55 1.22
N PHE A 304 -8.90 -2.77 2.41
CA PHE A 304 -9.69 -2.92 3.62
C PHE A 304 -9.98 -1.57 4.26
N SER A 305 -11.26 -1.20 4.30
CA SER A 305 -11.73 0.14 4.60
C SER A 305 -12.78 0.15 5.72
N THR A 306 -13.33 1.32 6.01
CA THR A 306 -14.51 1.51 6.88
C THR A 306 -15.82 1.37 6.12
N LYS A 307 -15.77 1.40 4.79
CA LYS A 307 -16.93 1.25 3.91
C LYS A 307 -16.55 0.43 2.68
N SER A 308 -17.43 -0.47 2.28
CA SER A 308 -17.30 -1.21 1.03
C SER A 308 -17.51 -0.28 -0.16
N ASP A 309 -16.72 -0.45 -1.22
CA ASP A 309 -16.88 0.27 -2.49
C ASP A 309 -16.47 -0.66 -3.66
N PRO A 310 -17.44 -1.18 -4.44
CA PRO A 310 -17.16 -2.10 -5.54
C PRO A 310 -16.50 -1.45 -6.76
N ARG A 311 -16.40 -0.11 -6.82
CA ARG A 311 -15.73 0.65 -7.89
C ARG A 311 -14.20 0.62 -7.79
N ILE A 312 -13.69 0.45 -6.57
CA ILE A 312 -12.28 0.48 -6.20
C ILE A 312 -12.07 -0.64 -5.19
N PRO A 313 -11.86 -1.90 -5.61
CA PRO A 313 -12.18 -3.13 -4.85
C PRO A 313 -11.84 -3.01 -3.35
N ALA A 314 -12.79 -2.44 -2.58
CA ALA A 314 -12.58 -2.01 -1.22
C ALA A 314 -13.72 -2.55 -0.37
N ILE A 315 -13.41 -3.11 0.79
CA ILE A 315 -14.38 -3.77 1.64
C ILE A 315 -14.33 -3.24 3.07
N SER A 316 -15.49 -3.03 3.67
CA SER A 316 -15.59 -2.85 5.12
C SER A 316 -15.43 -4.19 5.82
N VAL A 317 -14.43 -4.30 6.70
CA VAL A 317 -14.25 -5.51 7.52
C VAL A 317 -14.54 -5.22 8.99
N PRO A 318 -15.49 -5.95 9.61
CA PRO A 318 -15.71 -5.86 11.04
C PRO A 318 -14.45 -6.27 11.82
N HIS A 319 -14.12 -5.49 12.85
CA HIS A 319 -13.04 -5.81 13.78
C HIS A 319 -13.41 -5.36 15.18
N ARG A 320 -12.73 -5.91 16.17
CA ARG A 320 -13.00 -5.59 17.58
C ARG A 320 -12.57 -4.15 17.89
N GLY A 321 -13.50 -3.36 18.43
CA GLY A 321 -13.24 -1.99 18.85
C GLY A 321 -13.48 -0.96 17.74
N LYS A 322 -13.24 0.31 18.04
CA LYS A 322 -13.43 1.41 17.08
C LYS A 322 -12.29 1.44 16.06
N GLU A 323 -12.59 1.84 14.83
CA GLU A 323 -11.60 2.23 13.83
C GLU A 323 -10.79 3.43 14.35
N LYS A 324 -9.49 3.24 14.58
CA LYS A 324 -8.53 4.29 14.96
C LYS A 324 -7.11 3.75 14.87
N TYR A 325 -6.14 4.66 14.77
CA TYR A 325 -4.71 4.32 14.75
C TYR A 325 -4.29 3.42 15.92
N GLY A 326 -4.76 3.70 17.14
CA GLY A 326 -4.46 2.89 18.33
C GLY A 326 -5.09 1.49 18.34
N ASN A 327 -5.82 1.07 17.29
CA ASN A 327 -6.49 -0.22 17.19
C ASN A 327 -6.16 -0.97 15.88
N MET A 328 -5.08 -0.59 15.19
CA MET A 328 -4.67 -1.20 13.91
C MET A 328 -4.54 -2.73 14.01
N TRP A 329 -3.99 -3.27 15.10
CA TRP A 329 -3.82 -4.72 15.23
C TRP A 329 -5.14 -5.49 15.08
N GLN A 330 -6.24 -5.01 15.66
CA GLN A 330 -7.53 -5.70 15.52
C GLN A 330 -8.05 -5.66 14.08
N LYS A 331 -7.84 -4.55 13.38
CA LYS A 331 -8.19 -4.45 11.95
C LYS A 331 -7.35 -5.40 11.11
N ILE A 332 -6.03 -5.41 11.28
CA ILE A 332 -5.11 -6.28 10.54
C ILE A 332 -5.42 -7.77 10.77
N ARG A 333 -5.76 -8.19 12.00
CA ARG A 333 -6.20 -9.56 12.27
C ARG A 333 -7.43 -9.94 11.45
N SER A 334 -8.45 -9.08 11.43
CA SER A 334 -9.65 -9.29 10.60
C SER A 334 -9.32 -9.33 9.10
N MET A 335 -8.37 -8.50 8.64
CA MET A 335 -7.90 -8.51 7.26
C MET A 335 -7.25 -9.85 6.90
N PHE A 336 -6.33 -10.35 7.73
CA PHE A 336 -5.73 -11.66 7.54
C PHE A 336 -6.79 -12.75 7.51
N GLN A 337 -7.72 -12.78 8.47
CA GLN A 337 -8.81 -13.76 8.50
C GLN A 337 -9.66 -13.71 7.22
N PHE A 338 -9.98 -12.52 6.72
CA PHE A 338 -10.73 -12.35 5.47
C PHE A 338 -9.93 -12.89 4.27
N VAL A 339 -8.67 -12.49 4.11
CA VAL A 339 -7.79 -12.97 3.04
C VAL A 339 -7.62 -14.49 3.12
N GLY A 340 -7.40 -15.01 4.33
CA GLY A 340 -7.26 -16.43 4.63
C GLY A 340 -8.49 -17.24 4.22
N LYS A 341 -9.68 -16.73 4.54
CA LYS A 341 -10.96 -17.37 4.22
C LYS A 341 -11.27 -17.37 2.72
N HIS A 342 -10.93 -16.28 2.02
CA HIS A 342 -11.43 -16.05 0.67
C HIS A 342 -10.41 -16.27 -0.45
N TYR A 343 -9.11 -16.05 -0.22
CA TYR A 343 -8.11 -15.99 -1.30
C TYR A 343 -6.83 -16.80 -1.06
N LEU A 344 -6.69 -17.46 0.09
CA LEU A 344 -5.43 -18.12 0.49
C LEU A 344 -4.91 -19.15 -0.51
N SER A 345 -5.82 -19.90 -1.14
CA SER A 345 -5.50 -20.93 -2.12
C SER A 345 -5.20 -20.38 -3.52
N GLU A 346 -5.53 -19.12 -3.79
CA GLU A 346 -5.43 -18.52 -5.13
C GLU A 346 -4.09 -17.82 -5.40
N PHE A 347 -3.40 -17.40 -4.33
CA PHE A 347 -2.17 -16.62 -4.38
C PHE A 347 -1.04 -17.30 -3.61
N ASP A 348 0.20 -17.10 -4.07
CA ASP A 348 1.42 -17.65 -3.48
C ASP A 348 2.04 -16.65 -2.48
N TRP A 349 1.84 -15.36 -2.73
CA TRP A 349 2.39 -14.26 -1.97
C TRP A 349 1.33 -13.24 -1.58
N PHE A 350 1.50 -12.67 -0.39
CA PHE A 350 0.55 -11.76 0.26
C PHE A 350 1.30 -10.53 0.75
N TYR A 351 1.21 -9.42 0.02
CA TYR A 351 1.82 -8.14 0.41
C TYR A 351 0.80 -7.24 1.09
N MET A 352 1.12 -6.79 2.31
CA MET A 352 0.28 -5.93 3.12
C MET A 352 0.94 -4.57 3.37
N GLY A 353 0.17 -3.49 3.35
CA GLY A 353 0.64 -2.15 3.73
C GLY A 353 -0.49 -1.12 3.87
N GLY A 354 -0.10 0.15 4.04
CA GLY A 354 -1.03 1.29 4.17
C GLY A 354 -1.44 1.96 2.85
N ASP A 355 -2.31 2.97 2.95
CA ASP A 355 -2.77 3.79 1.82
C ASP A 355 -1.85 4.97 1.44
N ASP A 356 -0.67 5.06 2.06
CA ASP A 356 0.39 6.03 1.84
C ASP A 356 1.68 5.39 1.30
N LEU A 357 1.53 4.28 0.58
CA LEU A 357 2.58 3.57 -0.13
C LEU A 357 2.50 3.78 -1.64
N VAL A 358 3.68 3.81 -2.28
CA VAL A 358 3.83 3.49 -3.71
C VAL A 358 4.61 2.19 -3.80
N VAL A 359 4.03 1.20 -4.47
CA VAL A 359 4.63 -0.12 -4.66
C VAL A 359 4.99 -0.30 -6.13
N TYR A 360 6.04 -1.06 -6.40
CA TYR A 360 6.44 -1.53 -7.73
C TYR A 360 6.26 -3.06 -7.78
N PRO A 361 5.04 -3.57 -8.06
CA PRO A 361 4.74 -5.00 -7.89
C PRO A 361 5.63 -5.92 -8.73
N GLN A 362 6.06 -5.48 -9.91
CA GLN A 362 6.95 -6.28 -10.76
C GLN A 362 8.36 -6.39 -10.18
N ASN A 363 8.88 -5.34 -9.55
CA ASN A 363 10.15 -5.43 -8.82
C ASN A 363 10.02 -6.40 -7.64
N LEU A 364 8.90 -6.34 -6.93
CA LEU A 364 8.58 -7.31 -5.87
C LEU A 364 8.50 -8.73 -6.43
N LYS A 365 7.74 -8.96 -7.51
CA LYS A 365 7.58 -10.28 -8.12
C LYS A 365 8.87 -10.84 -8.70
N ASN A 366 9.76 -10.00 -9.23
CA ASN A 366 11.10 -10.42 -9.65
C ASN A 366 11.91 -10.92 -8.46
N TYR A 367 11.91 -10.19 -7.34
CA TYR A 367 12.55 -10.62 -6.11
C TYR A 367 11.94 -11.91 -5.55
N LEU A 368 10.61 -11.97 -5.43
CA LEU A 368 9.88 -13.14 -4.95
C LEU A 368 10.08 -14.38 -5.83
N GLY A 369 10.26 -14.20 -7.14
CA GLY A 369 10.57 -15.28 -8.08
C GLY A 369 11.92 -15.95 -7.85
N THR A 370 12.80 -15.35 -7.03
CA THR A 370 14.06 -15.97 -6.58
C THR A 370 13.91 -16.84 -5.33
N ILE A 371 12.72 -16.84 -4.72
CA ILE A 371 12.44 -17.47 -3.43
C ILE A 371 11.44 -18.61 -3.61
N ASN A 372 11.61 -19.71 -2.89
CA ASN A 372 10.68 -20.84 -2.92
C ASN A 372 9.39 -20.49 -2.16
N SER A 373 8.34 -20.10 -2.87
CA SER A 373 7.03 -19.75 -2.28
C SER A 373 6.30 -20.89 -1.54
N SER A 374 6.82 -22.13 -1.61
CA SER A 374 6.32 -23.27 -0.83
C SER A 374 6.89 -23.35 0.59
N GLU A 375 7.84 -22.50 0.94
CA GLU A 375 8.43 -22.38 2.28
C GLU A 375 7.89 -21.14 3.02
N PRO A 376 7.92 -21.12 4.37
CA PRO A 376 7.43 -19.99 5.14
C PRO A 376 8.42 -18.81 5.15
N HIS A 377 8.06 -17.74 4.43
CA HIS A 377 8.82 -16.50 4.34
C HIS A 377 8.09 -15.28 4.92
N TYR A 378 8.85 -14.39 5.59
CA TYR A 378 8.42 -13.09 6.11
C TYR A 378 9.39 -11.98 5.67
N LEU A 379 9.00 -11.21 4.66
CA LEU A 379 9.89 -10.34 3.89
C LEU A 379 9.49 -8.87 4.02
N GLY A 380 10.44 -7.97 4.24
CA GLY A 380 10.16 -6.53 4.29
C GLY A 380 11.31 -5.71 4.86
N ARG A 381 11.01 -4.48 5.30
CA ARG A 381 12.00 -3.57 5.88
C ARG A 381 12.25 -3.91 7.36
N ARG A 382 13.33 -4.62 7.62
CA ARG A 382 13.68 -5.11 8.96
C ARG A 382 14.04 -4.00 9.93
N PHE A 383 13.41 -4.04 11.10
CA PHE A 383 13.65 -3.18 12.24
C PHE A 383 14.04 -4.03 13.44
N LYS A 384 15.09 -3.60 14.14
CA LYS A 384 15.46 -4.15 15.43
C LYS A 384 14.38 -3.80 16.45
N GLY A 385 13.57 -4.78 16.82
CA GLY A 385 12.66 -4.64 17.94
C GLY A 385 13.34 -4.93 19.28
N LYS A 386 12.72 -4.48 20.38
CA LYS A 386 13.23 -4.71 21.75
C LYS A 386 13.19 -6.18 22.18
N LYS A 387 12.25 -6.95 21.62
CA LYS A 387 11.98 -8.35 22.01
C LYS A 387 12.04 -9.32 20.85
N VAL A 388 11.54 -8.88 19.70
CA VAL A 388 11.39 -9.60 18.44
C VAL A 388 11.68 -8.58 17.36
N GLY A 389 12.56 -8.88 16.41
CA GLY A 389 12.72 -8.01 15.25
C GLY A 389 11.53 -8.19 14.30
N PHE A 390 11.22 -7.17 13.52
CA PHE A 390 9.99 -7.12 12.73
C PHE A 390 10.24 -6.41 11.41
N ASN A 391 9.41 -6.67 10.41
CA ASN A 391 9.35 -5.80 9.24
C ASN A 391 8.42 -4.63 9.57
N THR A 392 8.88 -3.39 9.42
CA THR A 392 8.06 -2.22 9.74
C THR A 392 6.83 -2.15 8.86
N GLY A 393 5.66 -1.90 9.47
CA GLY A 393 4.39 -1.78 8.76
C GLY A 393 4.38 -0.63 7.76
N GLY A 394 5.19 0.42 7.99
CA GLY A 394 5.31 1.55 7.08
C GLY A 394 5.74 1.14 5.66
N ALA A 395 6.78 0.31 5.52
CA ALA A 395 7.22 -0.16 4.20
C ALA A 395 6.34 -1.28 3.62
N GLY A 396 5.33 -1.71 4.38
CA GLY A 396 4.64 -2.97 4.17
C GLY A 396 5.56 -4.20 4.27
N TYR A 397 4.96 -5.38 4.15
CA TYR A 397 5.67 -6.65 4.17
C TYR A 397 4.94 -7.73 3.37
N ALA A 398 5.70 -8.69 2.86
CA ALA A 398 5.20 -9.85 2.15
C ALA A 398 5.27 -11.12 3.01
N LEU A 399 4.22 -11.92 2.95
CA LEU A 399 4.17 -13.27 3.50
C LEU A 399 3.99 -14.27 2.36
N SER A 400 4.74 -15.35 2.41
CA SER A 400 4.42 -16.56 1.61
C SER A 400 3.11 -17.19 2.08
N ARG A 401 2.48 -18.01 1.23
CA ARG A 401 1.28 -18.77 1.60
C ARG A 401 1.48 -19.62 2.89
N PRO A 402 2.56 -20.41 3.08
CA PRO A 402 2.75 -21.16 4.32
C PRO A 402 2.91 -20.28 5.56
N ALA A 403 3.58 -19.12 5.43
CA ALA A 403 3.70 -18.18 6.55
C ALA A 403 2.33 -17.60 6.95
N LEU A 404 1.50 -17.19 5.98
CA LEU A 404 0.15 -16.71 6.25
C LEU A 404 -0.75 -17.83 6.82
N GLN A 405 -0.65 -19.06 6.31
CA GLN A 405 -1.35 -20.23 6.87
C GLN A 405 -1.03 -20.45 8.34
N CYS A 406 0.25 -20.41 8.71
CA CYS A 406 0.62 -20.57 10.11
C CYS A 406 0.14 -19.40 10.97
N LEU A 407 0.26 -18.16 10.49
CA LEU A 407 -0.26 -16.98 11.18
C LEU A 407 -1.75 -17.16 11.50
N LEU A 408 -2.56 -17.50 10.49
CA LEU A 408 -4.01 -17.70 10.61
C LEU A 408 -4.37 -18.78 11.62
N ALA A 409 -3.66 -19.90 11.63
CA ALA A 409 -3.88 -20.99 12.57
C ALA A 409 -3.63 -20.59 14.03
N ASN A 410 -2.83 -19.54 14.27
CA ASN A 410 -2.40 -19.11 15.60
C ASN A 410 -2.93 -17.71 16.00
N LEU A 411 -3.72 -17.03 15.18
CA LEU A 411 -4.16 -15.65 15.44
C LEU A 411 -4.94 -15.47 16.75
N GLU A 412 -5.54 -16.54 17.28
CA GLU A 412 -6.28 -16.57 18.56
C GLU A 412 -5.42 -17.02 19.75
N GLU A 413 -4.16 -17.40 19.51
CA GLU A 413 -3.24 -17.78 20.59
C GLU A 413 -2.86 -16.59 21.44
N GLN A 414 -2.65 -16.84 22.74
CA GLN A 414 -2.39 -15.77 23.70
C GLN A 414 -1.14 -14.96 23.34
N VAL A 415 -0.15 -15.62 22.74
CA VAL A 415 1.11 -15.01 22.29
C VAL A 415 0.90 -13.99 21.18
N CYS A 416 -0.11 -14.19 20.33
CA CYS A 416 -0.50 -13.29 19.25
C CYS A 416 -1.38 -12.12 19.74
N GLY A 417 -1.76 -12.12 21.02
CA GLY A 417 -2.48 -11.03 21.67
C GLY A 417 -3.82 -10.67 21.02
N PRO A 418 -4.77 -11.61 20.89
CA PRO A 418 -6.04 -11.42 20.18
C PRO A 418 -6.96 -10.36 20.81
N TRP A 419 -6.75 -9.98 22.07
CA TRP A 419 -7.48 -8.88 22.73
C TRP A 419 -6.75 -7.52 22.68
N LYS A 420 -5.50 -7.46 22.20
CA LYS A 420 -4.71 -6.23 22.24
C LYS A 420 -5.23 -5.21 21.23
N MET A 421 -5.52 -4.01 21.70
CA MET A 421 -5.79 -2.84 20.85
C MET A 421 -4.52 -1.98 20.85
N THR A 422 -3.76 -2.01 19.76
CA THR A 422 -2.52 -1.25 19.62
C THR A 422 -2.32 -0.83 18.16
N SER A 423 -1.54 0.23 17.96
CA SER A 423 -1.06 0.66 16.64
C SER A 423 0.08 -0.21 16.10
N GLN A 424 0.76 -0.97 16.96
CA GLN A 424 1.94 -1.77 16.63
C GLN A 424 1.56 -3.09 15.94
N GLU A 425 0.86 -3.02 14.81
CA GLU A 425 0.44 -4.22 14.07
C GLU A 425 1.63 -5.04 13.59
N ASP A 426 2.67 -4.37 13.12
CA ASP A 426 3.91 -4.98 12.61
C ASP A 426 4.67 -5.78 13.68
N VAL A 427 4.80 -5.21 14.88
CA VAL A 427 5.39 -5.90 16.03
C VAL A 427 4.52 -7.08 16.45
N MET A 428 3.19 -6.94 16.44
CA MET A 428 2.28 -8.02 16.82
C MET A 428 2.30 -9.18 15.81
N THR A 429 2.33 -8.87 14.50
CA THR A 429 2.52 -9.86 13.43
C THR A 429 3.84 -10.60 13.61
N ALA A 430 4.95 -9.88 13.82
CA ALA A 430 6.25 -10.49 14.03
C ALA A 430 6.31 -11.36 15.30
N ILE A 431 5.72 -10.92 16.41
CA ILE A 431 5.63 -11.73 17.64
C ILE A 431 4.86 -13.04 17.38
N CYS A 432 3.74 -12.97 16.65
CA CYS A 432 2.94 -14.14 16.35
C CYS A 432 3.70 -15.12 15.45
N LEU A 433 4.28 -14.63 14.36
CA LEU A 433 5.10 -15.44 13.44
C LEU A 433 6.31 -16.06 14.15
N GLU A 434 7.07 -15.29 14.92
CA GLU A 434 8.27 -15.81 15.58
C GLU A 434 7.91 -16.84 16.65
N ARG A 435 6.94 -16.54 17.52
CA ARG A 435 6.72 -17.34 18.73
C ARG A 435 5.73 -18.48 18.57
N ALA A 436 4.77 -18.36 17.63
CA ALA A 436 3.82 -19.42 17.36
C ALA A 436 4.24 -20.27 16.15
N CYS A 437 4.95 -19.67 15.18
CA CYS A 437 5.31 -20.35 13.93
C CYS A 437 6.81 -20.61 13.75
N ASN A 438 7.68 -20.07 14.62
CA ASN A 438 9.12 -20.10 14.42
C ASN A 438 9.56 -19.50 13.08
N ILE A 439 8.88 -18.43 12.63
CA ILE A 439 9.16 -17.69 11.40
C ILE A 439 9.66 -16.30 11.77
N THR A 440 10.87 -15.94 11.33
CA THR A 440 11.46 -14.61 11.53
C THR A 440 11.59 -13.86 10.21
N TYR A 441 11.83 -12.55 10.29
CA TYR A 441 12.12 -11.75 9.09
C TYR A 441 13.43 -12.18 8.41
N GLU A 442 13.54 -11.92 7.11
CA GLU A 442 14.72 -12.23 6.31
C GLU A 442 15.40 -10.97 5.74
N ASP A 443 16.68 -11.09 5.35
CA ASP A 443 17.41 -10.02 4.66
C ASP A 443 16.91 -9.84 3.23
N THR A 444 16.20 -8.74 2.98
CA THR A 444 15.65 -8.42 1.66
C THR A 444 16.48 -7.42 0.86
N ARG A 445 17.74 -7.18 1.23
CA ARG A 445 18.61 -6.30 0.45
C ARG A 445 19.02 -6.95 -0.86
N ASP A 446 19.43 -6.13 -1.82
CA ASP A 446 20.06 -6.66 -3.03
C ASP A 446 21.50 -7.14 -2.76
N ASP A 447 22.14 -7.67 -3.81
CA ASP A 447 23.51 -8.17 -3.80
C ASP A 447 24.56 -7.09 -3.45
N GLN A 448 24.20 -5.82 -3.59
CA GLN A 448 25.00 -4.65 -3.20
C GLN A 448 24.66 -4.16 -1.79
N MET A 449 23.85 -4.90 -1.02
CA MET A 449 23.42 -4.56 0.32
C MET A 449 22.55 -3.30 0.39
N ARG A 450 21.85 -2.95 -0.71
CA ARG A 450 20.95 -1.81 -0.80
C ARG A 450 19.52 -2.25 -0.51
N GLU A 451 18.73 -1.34 0.04
CA GLU A 451 17.39 -1.67 0.51
C GLU A 451 16.38 -1.77 -0.64
N ARG A 452 15.50 -2.78 -0.57
CA ARG A 452 14.36 -2.93 -1.49
C ARG A 452 13.08 -2.31 -0.92
N PHE A 453 12.87 -2.42 0.39
CA PHE A 453 11.68 -1.93 1.09
C PHE A 453 12.04 -0.68 1.88
N HIS A 454 11.35 0.44 1.66
CA HIS A 454 11.73 1.72 2.24
C HIS A 454 10.69 2.24 3.22
N HIS A 455 11.12 2.61 4.43
CA HIS A 455 10.21 3.15 5.45
C HIS A 455 9.87 4.62 5.19
N TRP A 456 10.66 5.29 4.35
CA TRP A 456 10.47 6.70 4.04
C TRP A 456 10.24 6.95 2.55
N MET A 457 9.91 8.20 2.27
CA MET A 457 9.88 8.77 0.93
C MET A 457 11.31 8.90 0.36
N PRO A 458 11.47 8.96 -0.97
CA PRO A 458 12.78 8.96 -1.63
C PRO A 458 13.75 10.04 -1.11
N ASP A 459 13.29 11.28 -0.98
CA ASP A 459 14.11 12.39 -0.49
C ASP A 459 14.69 12.10 0.91
N PHE A 460 13.90 11.56 1.82
CA PHE A 460 14.41 11.20 3.15
C PHE A 460 15.45 10.09 3.09
N GLU A 461 15.22 9.01 2.32
CA GLU A 461 16.19 7.91 2.18
C GLU A 461 17.52 8.38 1.56
N TYR A 462 17.50 9.44 0.76
CA TYR A 462 18.71 10.03 0.19
C TYR A 462 19.44 10.97 1.16
N PHE A 463 18.72 11.88 1.81
CA PHE A 463 19.33 12.92 2.66
C PHE A 463 19.59 12.49 4.09
N TYR A 464 19.09 11.33 4.49
CA TYR A 464 19.41 10.76 5.79
C TYR A 464 20.93 10.60 5.95
N LYS A 465 21.50 11.22 6.99
CA LYS A 465 22.96 11.22 7.26
C LYS A 465 23.37 10.29 8.42
N GLY A 466 22.49 9.39 8.86
CA GLY A 466 22.71 8.59 10.06
C GLY A 466 22.57 9.38 11.37
N GLY A 467 22.94 8.77 12.51
CA GLY A 467 23.12 9.46 13.79
C GLY A 467 21.98 9.30 14.82
N LYS A 468 21.77 10.32 15.67
CA LYS A 468 20.87 10.27 16.86
C LYS A 468 19.36 10.19 16.55
N PHE A 469 18.97 10.05 15.28
CA PHE A 469 17.56 9.91 14.91
C PHE A 469 17.03 8.53 15.31
N TRP A 470 15.77 8.45 15.78
CA TRP A 470 15.20 7.23 16.33
C TRP A 470 15.29 6.03 15.35
N TYR A 471 15.09 6.29 14.05
CA TYR A 471 15.17 5.29 12.98
C TYR A 471 16.52 4.58 12.95
N TYR A 472 17.62 5.30 13.22
CA TYR A 472 18.97 4.72 13.29
C TYR A 472 19.03 3.52 14.24
N ASN A 473 18.39 3.63 15.39
CA ASN A 473 18.43 2.59 16.41
C ASN A 473 17.71 1.32 15.98
N PHE A 474 16.76 1.43 15.06
CA PHE A 474 16.07 0.29 14.49
C PHE A 474 16.88 -0.40 13.39
N ILE A 475 17.75 0.30 12.64
CA ILE A 475 18.38 -0.26 11.44
C ILE A 475 19.90 -0.50 11.54
N LYS A 476 20.57 0.06 12.55
CA LYS A 476 22.05 0.07 12.65
C LYS A 476 22.74 -1.29 12.69
N GLU A 477 22.03 -2.37 13.02
CA GLU A 477 22.65 -3.71 13.16
C GLU A 477 23.07 -4.33 11.83
N TRP A 478 22.48 -3.90 10.72
CA TRP A 478 22.74 -4.48 9.40
C TRP A 478 23.72 -3.67 8.55
N GLY A 479 24.27 -2.57 9.09
CA GLY A 479 25.00 -1.58 8.29
C GLY A 479 24.04 -0.71 7.47
N ILE A 480 24.37 0.57 7.33
CA ILE A 480 23.51 1.54 6.64
C ILE A 480 24.28 2.11 5.46
N LEU A 481 23.77 1.88 4.26
CA LEU A 481 24.17 2.61 3.07
C LEU A 481 23.37 3.91 3.00
N LEU A 482 24.02 5.01 2.60
CA LEU A 482 23.45 6.36 2.59
C LEU A 482 23.47 6.93 1.17
N GLY A 483 22.68 7.99 0.94
CA GLY A 483 22.65 8.69 -0.35
C GLY A 483 22.19 7.78 -1.48
N ASN A 484 22.87 7.85 -2.62
CA ASN A 484 22.55 7.04 -3.80
C ASN A 484 22.82 5.54 -3.64
N GLN A 485 23.49 5.11 -2.56
CA GLN A 485 23.73 3.70 -2.26
C GLN A 485 22.66 3.12 -1.32
N SER A 486 21.76 3.93 -0.75
CA SER A 486 20.75 3.42 0.20
C SER A 486 19.70 2.54 -0.46
N CYS A 487 19.36 2.84 -1.72
CA CYS A 487 18.24 2.22 -2.43
C CYS A 487 18.69 1.28 -3.54
N SER A 488 18.07 0.10 -3.60
CA SER A 488 18.23 -0.82 -4.71
C SER A 488 17.65 -0.22 -5.99
N SER A 489 18.30 -0.48 -7.12
CA SER A 489 17.74 -0.18 -8.45
C SER A 489 16.40 -0.91 -8.70
N GLU A 490 16.19 -2.04 -8.02
CA GLU A 490 14.97 -2.84 -8.02
C GLU A 490 14.15 -2.59 -6.74
N THR A 491 14.02 -1.33 -6.36
CA THR A 491 13.21 -0.89 -5.21
C THR A 491 11.78 -1.42 -5.31
N VAL A 492 11.24 -1.93 -4.21
CA VAL A 492 9.89 -2.50 -4.08
C VAL A 492 8.86 -1.43 -3.72
N ASN A 493 9.17 -0.52 -2.80
CA ASN A 493 8.21 0.50 -2.39
C ASN A 493 8.86 1.74 -1.77
N PHE A 494 8.09 2.82 -1.67
CA PHE A 494 8.33 3.96 -0.78
C PHE A 494 7.10 4.26 0.07
N HIS A 495 7.32 4.74 1.29
CA HIS A 495 6.29 5.05 2.27
C HIS A 495 6.21 6.57 2.56
N TYR A 496 5.22 7.00 3.36
CA TYR A 496 4.86 8.39 3.61
C TYR A 496 4.44 9.17 2.35
N ILE A 497 3.94 8.48 1.32
CA ILE A 497 3.44 9.09 0.09
C ILE A 497 1.96 9.48 0.29
N LYS A 498 1.75 10.51 1.10
CA LYS A 498 0.40 10.96 1.51
C LYS A 498 -0.38 11.68 0.40
N ASN A 499 0.33 12.32 -0.54
CA ASN A 499 -0.28 13.07 -1.64
C ASN A 499 -0.47 12.13 -2.85
N PRO A 500 -1.72 11.90 -3.32
CA PRO A 500 -2.00 11.05 -4.48
C PRO A 500 -1.28 11.48 -5.77
N THR A 501 -1.02 12.78 -5.94
CA THR A 501 -0.24 13.29 -7.06
C THR A 501 1.23 12.88 -6.96
N MET A 502 1.81 12.87 -5.75
CA MET A 502 3.17 12.36 -5.55
C MET A 502 3.23 10.86 -5.86
N ALA A 503 2.19 10.10 -5.50
CA ALA A 503 2.10 8.69 -5.86
C ALA A 503 2.12 8.46 -7.38
N ARG A 504 1.31 9.24 -8.12
CA ARG A 504 1.30 9.22 -9.59
C ARG A 504 2.63 9.67 -10.19
N TYR A 505 3.25 10.71 -9.64
CA TYR A 505 4.58 11.16 -10.07
C TYR A 505 5.63 10.06 -9.92
N LEU A 506 5.78 9.48 -8.73
CA LEU A 506 6.76 8.42 -8.46
C LEU A 506 6.55 7.23 -9.39
N TYR A 507 5.31 6.77 -9.53
CA TYR A 507 4.98 5.68 -10.43
C TYR A 507 5.31 6.01 -11.88
N HIS A 508 4.88 7.17 -12.38
CA HIS A 508 5.11 7.59 -13.76
C HIS A 508 6.60 7.74 -14.07
N TYR A 509 7.34 8.34 -13.13
CA TYR A 509 8.77 8.56 -13.24
C TYR A 509 9.56 7.26 -13.20
N VAL A 510 9.18 6.33 -12.31
CA VAL A 510 9.88 5.04 -12.13
C VAL A 510 9.61 4.05 -13.26
N GLN A 511 8.39 4.03 -13.79
CA GLN A 511 8.01 3.16 -14.90
C GLN A 511 8.34 3.71 -16.29
N ASP A 512 8.79 4.97 -16.37
CA ASP A 512 9.10 5.69 -17.61
C ASP A 512 8.04 5.54 -18.73
N VAL A 513 6.77 5.51 -18.34
CA VAL A 513 5.64 5.11 -19.21
C VAL A 513 5.53 5.97 -20.47
N GLN A 514 6.02 7.21 -20.44
CA GLN A 514 5.92 8.18 -21.54
C GLN A 514 7.22 8.95 -21.81
N GLY A 515 8.38 8.39 -21.44
CA GLY A 515 9.67 9.04 -21.68
C GLY A 515 9.81 10.33 -20.87
N CYS A 516 9.85 10.22 -19.53
CA CYS A 516 10.11 11.33 -18.61
C CYS A 516 11.53 11.95 -18.79
N ASN A 517 12.25 11.61 -19.87
CA ASN A 517 13.62 12.04 -20.18
C ASN A 517 14.51 11.98 -18.95
N ARG A 518 14.71 10.76 -18.45
CA ARG A 518 15.71 10.48 -17.40
C ARG A 518 17.08 10.88 -17.92
N THR A 519 17.78 11.72 -17.18
CA THR A 519 19.17 12.04 -17.47
C THR A 519 19.98 10.85 -16.96
N ILE A 520 20.28 9.89 -17.85
CA ILE A 520 21.07 8.69 -17.51
C ILE A 520 22.53 9.04 -17.25
#